data_AF-A0A098M8L5-F1
#
_entry.id   AF-A0A098M8L5-F1
#
_cell.length_a   1.000
_cell.length_b   1.000
_cell.length_c   1.000
_cell.angle_alpha   90.00
_cell.angle_beta   90.00
_cell.angle_gamma   90.00
#
_symmetry.space_group_name_H-M   'P 1'
#
loop_
_entity.id
_entity.type
_entity.pdbx_description
1 polymer ?
#
loop_
_entity_poly.entity_id
_entity_poly.type
_entity_poly.pdbx_seq_one_letter_code
_entity_poly.pdbx_strand_id
1 'polypeptide(L)'
;MKILTLIISLLITAAQVQPLTEWELKSYIRTNHINAVDYKMIDDTSAVILELIGPRATAYRVYKQRDNSITPASVSISWQEDEDGVSVKSAAGYLCVVIHDKAVVHNMEYFNVYYMDDEWNRKKDRFEMNNKRGALVEISSKYENGGAVSVYGSDGYSGDFMFYH
;
A
#
# COMPACT_ATOMS: atom_id res chain seq x y z
N MET A 1 -7.77 -48.32 -34.54
CA MET A 1 -7.35 -46.92 -34.35
C MET A 1 -8.45 -46.09 -33.67
N LYS A 2 -8.70 -46.25 -32.36
CA LYS A 2 -9.65 -45.39 -31.60
C LYS A 2 -9.38 -45.36 -30.08
N ILE A 3 -8.11 -45.32 -29.66
CA ILE A 3 -7.75 -45.24 -28.22
C ILE A 3 -6.78 -44.07 -27.91
N LEU A 4 -6.25 -43.38 -28.94
CA LEU A 4 -5.30 -42.28 -28.70
C LEU A 4 -5.96 -40.91 -28.44
N THR A 5 -7.25 -40.74 -28.72
CA THR A 5 -7.89 -39.42 -28.66
C THR A 5 -8.30 -39.00 -27.24
N LEU A 6 -8.27 -39.90 -26.26
CA LEU A 6 -8.78 -39.62 -24.91
C LEU A 6 -7.72 -39.18 -23.89
N ILE A 7 -6.42 -39.31 -24.21
CA ILE A 7 -5.34 -39.03 -23.24
C ILE A 7 -4.81 -37.59 -23.34
N ILE A 8 -5.09 -36.88 -24.45
CA ILE A 8 -4.60 -35.50 -24.65
C ILE A 8 -5.56 -34.46 -24.06
N SER A 9 -6.84 -34.79 -23.83
CA SER A 9 -7.82 -33.87 -23.23
C SER A 9 -7.72 -33.73 -21.71
N LEU A 10 -6.82 -34.47 -21.04
CA LEU A 10 -6.67 -34.45 -19.58
C LEU A 10 -5.52 -33.58 -19.04
N LEU A 11 -4.78 -32.87 -19.91
CA LEU A 11 -3.67 -32.00 -19.53
C LEU A 11 -3.94 -30.51 -19.81
N ILE A 12 -5.20 -30.10 -19.70
CA ILE A 12 -5.54 -28.70 -19.49
C ILE A 12 -6.25 -28.62 -18.14
N THR A 13 -5.55 -29.01 -17.06
CA THR A 13 -5.75 -28.26 -15.82
C THR A 13 -5.31 -26.86 -16.15
N ALA A 14 -6.26 -26.01 -16.56
CA ALA A 14 -6.05 -24.58 -16.55
C ALA A 14 -5.51 -24.28 -15.15
N ALA A 15 -4.21 -24.00 -15.05
CA ALA A 15 -3.57 -23.65 -13.80
C ALA A 15 -4.22 -22.33 -13.36
N GLN A 16 -5.35 -22.45 -12.67
CA GLN A 16 -6.02 -21.32 -12.07
C GLN A 16 -5.06 -20.83 -10.99
N VAL A 17 -4.67 -19.56 -11.11
CA VAL A 17 -3.89 -18.88 -10.08
C VAL A 17 -4.67 -19.03 -8.79
N GLN A 18 -4.10 -19.72 -7.80
CA GLN A 18 -4.73 -19.81 -6.50
C GLN A 18 -4.77 -18.42 -5.88
N PRO A 19 -5.82 -18.06 -5.12
CA PRO A 19 -5.87 -16.76 -4.46
C PRO A 19 -4.63 -16.52 -3.58
N LEU A 20 -4.11 -15.30 -3.60
CA LEU A 20 -3.05 -14.83 -2.72
C LEU A 20 -3.64 -14.71 -1.31
N THR A 21 -3.09 -15.47 -0.38
CA THR A 21 -3.47 -15.39 1.02
C THR A 21 -2.62 -14.39 1.78
N GLU A 22 -3.16 -13.83 2.86
CA GLU A 22 -2.40 -12.92 3.72
C GLU A 22 -1.16 -13.61 4.33
N TRP A 23 -1.24 -14.90 4.62
CA TRP A 23 -0.11 -15.67 5.12
C TRP A 23 1.03 -15.78 4.09
N GLU A 24 0.71 -16.03 2.82
CA GLU A 24 1.71 -16.06 1.74
C GLU A 24 2.36 -14.70 1.54
N LEU A 25 1.58 -13.61 1.56
CA LEU A 25 2.11 -12.25 1.46
C LEU A 25 3.06 -11.94 2.63
N LYS A 26 2.68 -12.25 3.87
CA LYS A 26 3.55 -12.10 5.05
C LYS A 26 4.82 -12.94 4.94
N SER A 27 4.69 -14.18 4.46
CA SER A 27 5.82 -15.08 4.24
C SER A 27 6.78 -14.53 3.19
N TYR A 28 6.25 -13.98 2.10
CA TYR A 28 7.03 -13.31 1.05
C TYR A 28 7.76 -12.07 1.59
N ILE A 29 7.08 -11.20 2.32
CA ILE A 29 7.68 -10.01 2.97
C ILE A 29 8.86 -10.43 3.87
N ARG A 30 8.64 -11.43 4.73
CA ARG A 30 9.66 -11.94 5.66
C ARG A 30 10.85 -12.59 4.95
N THR A 31 10.59 -13.45 3.96
CA THR A 31 11.62 -14.24 3.26
C THR A 31 12.54 -13.34 2.43
N ASN A 32 12.00 -12.25 1.88
CA ASN A 32 12.76 -11.29 1.09
C ASN A 32 13.29 -10.11 1.91
N HIS A 33 13.16 -10.14 3.24
CA HIS A 33 13.60 -9.06 4.14
C HIS A 33 13.06 -7.67 3.76
N ILE A 34 11.81 -7.62 3.29
CA ILE A 34 11.13 -6.39 2.90
C ILE A 34 10.74 -5.63 4.17
N ASN A 35 11.17 -4.36 4.28
CA ASN A 35 10.85 -3.49 5.41
C ASN A 35 9.45 -2.86 5.23
N ALA A 36 8.42 -3.71 5.16
CA ALA A 36 7.05 -3.28 4.95
C ALA A 36 6.51 -2.54 6.19
N VAL A 37 6.05 -1.30 6.01
CA VAL A 37 5.39 -0.50 7.05
C VAL A 37 3.86 -0.59 6.98
N ASP A 38 3.31 -0.95 5.82
CA ASP A 38 1.93 -1.38 5.65
C ASP A 38 1.77 -2.21 4.36
N TYR A 39 0.67 -2.96 4.25
CA TYR A 39 0.28 -3.65 3.02
C TYR A 39 -1.24 -3.78 2.93
N LYS A 40 -1.77 -3.90 1.71
CA LYS A 40 -3.20 -4.15 1.45
C LYS A 40 -3.38 -5.17 0.35
N MET A 41 -4.26 -6.15 0.59
CA MET A 41 -4.79 -7.01 -0.48
C MET A 41 -5.67 -6.14 -1.38
N ILE A 42 -5.46 -6.22 -2.70
CA ILE A 42 -6.22 -5.45 -3.69
C ILE A 42 -7.34 -6.34 -4.26
N ASP A 43 -6.96 -7.54 -4.68
CA ASP A 43 -7.85 -8.55 -5.25
C ASP A 43 -7.33 -9.96 -4.89
N ASP A 44 -7.97 -10.98 -5.43
CA ASP A 44 -7.61 -12.39 -5.18
C ASP A 44 -6.17 -12.73 -5.57
N THR A 45 -5.49 -11.93 -6.39
CA THR A 45 -4.16 -12.26 -6.93
C THR A 45 -3.11 -11.20 -6.69
N SER A 46 -3.47 -10.05 -6.10
CA SER A 46 -2.56 -8.92 -5.97
C SER A 46 -2.67 -8.20 -4.63
N ALA A 47 -1.55 -7.59 -4.25
CA ALA A 47 -1.44 -6.75 -3.06
C ALA A 47 -0.54 -5.55 -3.34
N VAL A 48 -0.70 -4.47 -2.56
CA VAL A 48 0.24 -3.35 -2.50
C VAL A 48 1.07 -3.46 -1.22
N ILE A 49 2.36 -3.19 -1.34
CA ILE A 49 3.30 -3.09 -0.23
C ILE A 49 3.80 -1.65 -0.16
N LEU A 50 3.79 -1.09 1.05
CA LEU A 50 4.46 0.16 1.38
C LEU A 50 5.72 -0.17 2.18
N GLU A 51 6.88 0.06 1.57
CA GLU A 51 8.19 -0.26 2.12
C GLU A 51 8.95 1.01 2.50
N LEU A 52 9.70 0.93 3.60
CA LEU A 52 10.55 2.02 4.10
C LEU A 52 11.99 1.54 4.31
N ILE A 53 12.95 2.17 3.62
CA ILE A 53 14.38 1.90 3.76
C ILE A 53 15.12 3.23 3.97
N GLY A 54 15.52 3.48 5.21
CA GLY A 54 16.14 4.76 5.60
C GLY A 54 15.20 5.93 5.27
N PRO A 55 15.65 6.96 4.54
CA PRO A 55 14.82 8.09 4.16
C PRO A 55 13.92 7.82 2.94
N ARG A 56 13.95 6.62 2.35
CA ARG A 56 13.22 6.31 1.12
C ARG A 56 12.00 5.45 1.40
N ALA A 57 10.83 5.97 1.05
CA ALA A 57 9.60 5.21 0.98
C ALA A 57 9.36 4.73 -0.46
N THR A 58 8.80 3.53 -0.61
CA THR A 58 8.43 2.96 -1.91
C THR A 58 7.10 2.23 -1.81
N ALA A 59 6.20 2.48 -2.75
CA ALA A 59 4.98 1.70 -2.92
C ALA A 59 5.03 0.92 -4.24
N TYR A 60 4.70 -0.36 -4.18
CA TYR A 60 4.65 -1.23 -5.35
C TYR A 60 3.62 -2.34 -5.16
N ARG A 61 3.12 -2.85 -6.28
CA ARG A 61 2.23 -4.02 -6.29
C ARG A 61 3.04 -5.30 -6.38
N VAL A 62 2.50 -6.36 -5.82
CA VAL A 62 2.97 -7.73 -6.00
C VAL A 62 1.82 -8.58 -6.54
N TYR A 63 2.16 -9.59 -7.33
CA TYR A 63 1.20 -10.46 -8.00
C TYR A 63 1.54 -11.92 -7.74
N LYS A 64 0.52 -12.71 -7.45
CA LYS A 64 0.64 -14.17 -7.42
C LYS A 64 0.56 -14.71 -8.84
N GLN A 65 1.56 -15.52 -9.19
CA GLN A 65 1.71 -16.15 -10.49
C GLN A 65 1.06 -17.54 -10.51
N ARG A 66 0.93 -18.13 -11.71
CA ARG A 66 0.35 -19.47 -11.90
C ARG A 66 1.15 -20.59 -11.22
N ASP A 67 2.44 -20.38 -11.02
CA ASP A 67 3.34 -21.30 -10.29
C ASP A 67 3.33 -21.07 -8.77
N ASN A 68 2.38 -20.26 -8.27
CA ASN A 68 2.25 -19.80 -6.88
C ASN A 68 3.42 -18.93 -6.38
N SER A 69 4.35 -18.51 -7.24
CA SER A 69 5.33 -17.49 -6.88
C SER A 69 4.66 -16.12 -6.73
N ILE A 70 5.27 -15.25 -5.93
CA ILE A 70 4.86 -13.84 -5.80
C ILE A 70 5.97 -13.00 -6.42
N THR A 71 5.60 -12.13 -7.36
CA THR A 71 6.55 -11.26 -8.05
C THR A 71 6.13 -9.79 -7.92
N PRO A 72 7.08 -8.86 -7.72
CA PRO A 72 6.76 -7.44 -7.75
C PRO A 72 6.39 -6.99 -9.17
N ALA A 73 5.54 -5.96 -9.25
CA ALA A 73 5.30 -5.21 -10.47
C ALA A 73 6.62 -4.60 -10.98
N SER A 74 6.76 -4.44 -12.29
CA SER A 74 7.91 -3.73 -12.87
C SER A 74 7.95 -2.25 -12.51
N VAL A 75 6.80 -1.66 -12.19
CA VAL A 75 6.67 -0.26 -11.80
C VAL A 75 6.57 -0.14 -10.28
N SER A 76 7.46 0.66 -9.71
CA SER A 76 7.41 1.11 -8.33
C SER A 76 7.46 2.64 -8.30
N ILE A 77 6.89 3.23 -7.26
CA ILE A 77 6.95 4.67 -7.02
C ILE A 77 7.70 4.86 -5.72
N SER A 78 8.87 5.52 -5.79
CA SER A 78 9.68 5.86 -4.62
C SER A 78 9.70 7.37 -4.41
N TRP A 79 9.75 7.78 -3.15
CA TRP A 79 9.92 9.18 -2.75
C TRP A 79 10.79 9.27 -1.50
N GLN A 80 11.27 10.48 -1.22
CA GLN A 80 12.16 10.75 -0.09
C GLN A 80 11.36 11.28 1.11
N GLU A 81 11.98 11.19 2.28
CA GLU A 81 11.59 11.86 3.50
C GLU A 81 11.52 13.38 3.28
N ASP A 82 10.46 14.03 3.76
CA ASP A 82 10.36 15.50 3.82
C ASP A 82 11.06 16.04 5.08
N GLU A 83 11.25 17.35 5.19
CA GLU A 83 12.03 17.96 6.28
C GLU A 83 11.57 17.55 7.68
N ASP A 84 10.26 17.37 7.87
CA ASP A 84 9.63 17.02 9.14
C ASP A 84 9.65 15.52 9.47
N GLY A 85 10.26 14.67 8.64
CA GLY A 85 10.33 13.22 8.86
C GLY A 85 9.03 12.46 8.57
N VAL A 86 8.03 13.13 7.97
CA VAL A 86 6.78 12.53 7.51
C VAL A 86 6.66 12.81 6.02
N SER A 87 6.18 11.84 5.25
CA SER A 87 5.97 12.05 3.81
C SER A 87 4.63 11.49 3.38
N VAL A 88 3.97 12.19 2.46
CA VAL A 88 2.66 11.81 1.92
C VAL A 88 2.72 11.75 0.41
N LYS A 89 2.29 10.62 -0.17
CA LYS A 89 2.34 10.42 -1.63
C LYS A 89 1.19 9.56 -2.15
N SER A 90 0.56 10.00 -3.24
CA SER A 90 -0.33 9.17 -4.05
C SER A 90 0.50 8.18 -4.88
N ALA A 91 0.37 6.88 -4.63
CA ALA A 91 1.11 5.83 -5.33
C ALA A 91 0.33 4.51 -5.36
N ALA A 92 0.39 3.80 -6.50
CA ALA A 92 -0.23 2.48 -6.70
C ALA A 92 -1.75 2.40 -6.42
N GLY A 93 -2.47 3.54 -6.48
CA GLY A 93 -3.90 3.66 -6.16
C GLY A 93 -4.20 3.98 -4.68
N TYR A 94 -3.17 4.32 -3.90
CA TYR A 94 -3.27 4.59 -2.48
C TYR A 94 -2.62 5.93 -2.12
N LEU A 95 -3.19 6.61 -1.14
CA LEU A 95 -2.55 7.69 -0.41
C LEU A 95 -1.68 7.05 0.66
N CYS A 96 -0.37 7.16 0.47
CA CYS A 96 0.64 6.60 1.35
C CYS A 96 1.08 7.67 2.33
N VAL A 97 0.91 7.42 3.63
CA VAL A 97 1.44 8.25 4.72
C VAL A 97 2.56 7.46 5.39
N VAL A 98 3.76 8.02 5.47
CA VAL A 98 4.95 7.34 6.02
C VAL A 98 5.63 8.19 7.07
N ILE A 99 5.94 7.57 8.22
CA ILE A 99 6.69 8.14 9.35
C ILE A 99 8.12 7.62 9.31
N HIS A 100 9.04 8.47 8.85
CA HIS A 100 10.47 8.21 8.77
C HIS A 100 11.13 8.33 10.14
N ASP A 101 12.39 7.91 10.24
CA ASP A 101 13.10 7.77 11.51
C ASP A 101 13.11 9.07 12.33
N LYS A 102 13.21 10.24 11.69
CA LYS A 102 13.21 11.54 12.36
C LYS A 102 11.91 11.82 13.12
N ALA A 103 10.78 11.36 12.61
CA ALA A 103 9.46 11.64 13.18
C ALA A 103 8.94 10.55 14.11
N VAL A 104 9.66 9.41 14.25
CA VAL A 104 9.25 8.30 15.15
C VAL A 104 9.14 8.76 16.60
N VAL A 105 9.97 9.72 17.02
CA VAL A 105 9.98 10.26 18.40
C VAL A 105 8.63 10.87 18.81
N HIS A 106 7.85 11.36 17.85
CA HIS A 106 6.56 12.01 18.10
C HIS A 106 5.43 11.01 18.41
N ASN A 107 5.66 9.71 18.16
CA ASN A 107 4.68 8.64 18.37
C ASN A 107 3.30 9.00 17.79
N MET A 108 3.24 9.01 16.45
CA MET A 108 2.05 9.41 15.70
C MET A 108 0.84 8.55 16.05
N GLU A 109 -0.25 9.19 16.48
CA GLU A 109 -1.47 8.51 16.91
C GLU A 109 -2.44 8.34 15.74
N TYR A 110 -2.68 9.42 15.00
CA TYR A 110 -3.64 9.45 13.91
C TYR A 110 -3.29 10.51 12.86
N PHE A 111 -3.94 10.43 11.72
CA PHE A 111 -3.95 11.49 10.73
C PHE A 111 -5.36 11.73 10.19
N ASN A 112 -5.60 12.95 9.72
CA ASN A 112 -6.82 13.33 9.02
C ASN A 112 -6.51 13.55 7.55
N VAL A 113 -7.33 13.01 6.66
CA VAL A 113 -7.34 13.35 5.24
C VAL A 113 -8.46 14.36 5.02
N TYR A 114 -8.10 15.60 4.69
CA TYR A 114 -9.03 16.67 4.33
C TYR A 114 -9.19 16.75 2.82
N TYR A 115 -10.44 16.84 2.37
CA TYR A 115 -10.83 16.91 0.96
C TYR A 115 -12.07 17.78 0.79
N MET A 116 -12.39 18.14 -0.45
CA MET A 116 -13.63 18.83 -0.81
C MET A 116 -14.60 17.83 -1.42
N ASP A 117 -15.87 17.85 -1.01
CA ASP A 117 -16.93 17.11 -1.70
C ASP A 117 -17.44 17.87 -2.94
N ASP A 118 -18.37 17.27 -3.67
CA ASP A 118 -18.94 17.82 -4.91
C ASP A 118 -19.71 19.14 -4.69
N GLU A 119 -20.09 19.43 -3.44
CA GLU A 119 -20.77 20.66 -3.03
C GLU A 119 -19.80 21.72 -2.50
N TRP A 120 -18.48 21.51 -2.69
CA TRP A 120 -17.40 22.39 -2.19
C TRP A 120 -17.32 22.50 -0.66
N ASN A 121 -17.89 21.53 0.06
CA ASN A 121 -17.76 21.48 1.51
C ASN A 121 -16.46 20.75 1.90
N ARG A 122 -15.72 21.34 2.84
CA ARG A 122 -14.57 20.67 3.44
C ARG A 122 -15.02 19.49 4.29
N LYS A 123 -14.54 18.30 3.95
CA LYS A 123 -14.72 17.06 4.71
C LYS A 123 -13.40 16.59 5.28
N LYS A 124 -13.48 15.64 6.21
CA LYS A 124 -12.32 14.95 6.76
C LYS A 124 -12.64 13.50 7.08
N ASP A 125 -11.67 12.64 6.83
CA ASP A 125 -11.65 11.26 7.33
C ASP A 125 -10.47 11.09 8.27
N ARG A 126 -10.66 10.39 9.38
CA ARG A 126 -9.62 10.12 10.39
C ARG A 126 -9.16 8.68 10.31
N PHE A 127 -7.85 8.47 10.41
CA PHE A 127 -7.20 7.17 10.38
C PHE A 127 -6.23 7.05 11.54
N GLU A 128 -6.36 5.96 12.32
CA GLU A 128 -5.45 5.66 13.42
C GLU A 128 -4.18 4.98 12.91
N MET A 129 -3.01 5.44 13.36
CA MET A 129 -1.72 4.86 13.02
C MET A 129 -1.42 3.58 13.79
N ASN A 130 -2.00 3.40 14.99
CA ASN A 130 -1.85 2.19 15.81
C ASN A 130 -0.38 1.73 15.97
N ASN A 131 0.52 2.68 16.25
CA ASN A 131 1.98 2.47 16.36
C ASN A 131 2.66 1.95 15.08
N LYS A 132 2.00 2.00 13.92
CA LYS A 132 2.63 1.71 12.63
C LYS A 132 3.48 2.87 12.15
N ARG A 133 4.44 2.56 11.29
CA ARG A 133 5.31 3.53 10.62
C ARG A 133 4.77 4.01 9.27
N GLY A 134 3.64 3.48 8.83
CA GLY A 134 2.99 3.93 7.61
C GLY A 134 1.56 3.42 7.50
N ALA A 135 0.82 4.01 6.58
CA ALA A 135 -0.56 3.66 6.29
C ALA A 135 -0.85 3.79 4.80
N LEU A 136 -1.59 2.81 4.27
CA LEU A 136 -2.18 2.82 2.94
C LEU A 136 -3.68 3.12 3.03
N VAL A 137 -4.08 4.29 2.53
CA VAL A 137 -5.49 4.69 2.39
C VAL A 137 -5.88 4.60 0.92
N GLU A 138 -6.92 3.84 0.60
CA GLU A 138 -7.38 3.69 -0.79
C GLU A 138 -7.85 5.05 -1.34
N ILE A 139 -7.34 5.41 -2.52
CA ILE A 139 -7.80 6.62 -3.22
C ILE A 139 -9.12 6.28 -3.91
N SER A 140 -10.21 6.53 -3.19
CA SER A 140 -11.56 6.54 -3.77
C SER A 140 -11.87 7.90 -4.45
N SER A 141 -12.94 7.96 -5.23
CA SER A 141 -13.32 9.15 -6.02
C SER A 141 -13.39 10.46 -5.22
N LYS A 142 -13.71 10.39 -3.92
CA LYS A 142 -13.75 11.57 -3.03
C LYS A 142 -12.39 12.26 -2.82
N TYR A 143 -11.27 11.63 -3.17
CA TYR A 143 -9.92 12.19 -3.05
C TYR A 143 -9.30 12.59 -4.40
N GLU A 144 -10.03 12.45 -5.52
CA GLU A 144 -9.48 12.67 -6.87
C GLU A 144 -8.98 14.09 -7.10
N ASN A 145 -9.54 15.09 -6.41
CA ASN A 145 -9.11 16.48 -6.53
C ASN A 145 -7.90 16.82 -5.64
N GLY A 146 -7.30 15.82 -4.97
CA GLY A 146 -6.27 16.03 -3.97
C GLY A 146 -6.81 16.59 -2.66
N GLY A 147 -5.91 17.06 -1.80
CA GLY A 147 -6.27 17.56 -0.49
C GLY A 147 -5.08 17.74 0.42
N ALA A 148 -5.33 17.68 1.73
CA ALA A 148 -4.29 17.79 2.75
C ALA A 148 -4.38 16.61 3.73
N VAL A 149 -3.23 16.15 4.20
CA VAL A 149 -3.09 15.21 5.30
C VAL A 149 -2.50 15.94 6.49
N SER A 150 -3.23 15.96 7.60
CA SER A 150 -2.71 16.47 8.87
C SER A 150 -2.40 15.29 9.78
N VAL A 151 -1.15 15.16 10.24
CA VAL A 151 -0.68 14.08 11.11
C VAL A 151 -0.50 14.61 12.53
N TYR A 152 -0.85 13.81 13.54
CA TYR A 152 -0.84 14.21 14.95
C TYR A 152 -0.09 13.19 15.83
N GLY A 153 0.84 13.68 16.64
CA GLY A 153 1.64 12.92 17.60
C GLY A 153 1.14 13.05 19.04
N SER A 154 1.41 12.03 19.84
CA SER A 154 1.04 12.00 21.27
C SER A 154 1.77 13.07 22.11
N ASP A 155 2.88 13.61 21.61
CA ASP A 155 3.67 14.69 22.23
C ASP A 155 3.20 16.10 21.86
N GLY A 156 2.09 16.21 21.12
CA GLY A 156 1.56 17.48 20.60
C GLY A 156 2.12 17.88 19.24
N TYR A 157 2.94 17.04 18.59
CA TYR A 157 3.33 17.24 17.20
C TYR A 157 2.11 17.35 16.29
N SER A 158 2.17 18.26 15.32
CA SER A 158 1.25 18.33 14.19
C SER A 158 1.98 18.73 12.92
N GLY A 159 1.73 18.05 11.81
CA GLY A 159 2.27 18.40 10.50
C GLY A 159 1.20 18.33 9.41
N ASP A 160 1.27 19.23 8.43
CA ASP A 160 0.32 19.35 7.33
C ASP A 160 1.00 19.12 5.97
N PHE A 161 0.48 18.16 5.20
CA PHE A 161 1.08 17.71 3.95
C PHE A 161 0.05 17.74 2.83
N MET A 162 0.35 18.43 1.73
CA MET A 162 -0.53 18.43 0.56
C MET A 162 -0.33 17.15 -0.25
N PHE A 163 -1.41 16.60 -0.78
CA PHE A 163 -1.34 15.55 -1.78
C PHE A 163 -2.15 15.95 -3.02
N TYR A 164 -1.62 15.53 -4.16
CA TYR A 164 -2.25 15.68 -5.46
C TYR A 164 -2.47 14.28 -6.01
N HIS A 165 -3.58 14.10 -6.73
CA HIS A 165 -3.83 12.86 -7.46
C HIS A 165 -3.39 12.99 -8.91
#